data_AF-A0A0F9IY22-F1
#
_entry.id   AF-A0A0F9IY22-F1
#
_cell.length_a   1.000
_cell.length_b   1.000
_cell.length_c   1.000
_cell.angle_alpha   90.00
_cell.angle_beta   90.00
_cell.angle_gamma   90.00
#
_symmetry.space_group_name_H-M   'P 1'
#
loop_
_entity.id
_entity.type
_entity.pdbx_description
1 polymer ?
#
loop_
_entity_poly.entity_id
_entity_poly.type
_entity_poly.pdbx_seq_one_letter_code
_entity_poly.pdbx_strand_id
1 'polypeptide(L)'
;MRIEIVREIGDLRREIWSFCLIVDFSGRGKIYFDSWAFQSKESKRHKWKTQSHWTRLMRRDNTVDNPPLPGDVVVELREMLSDKVNTLEITK
;
A
#
# COMPACT_ATOMS: atom_id res chain seq x y z
N MET A 1 -4.31 3.49 10.76
CA MET A 1 -3.24 4.24 10.04
C MET A 1 -3.13 3.69 8.62
N ARG A 2 -2.98 4.54 7.60
CA ARG A 2 -2.72 4.12 6.21
C ARG A 2 -1.21 4.19 5.92
N ILE A 3 -0.68 3.18 5.24
CA ILE A 3 0.72 3.09 4.83
C ILE A 3 0.72 2.90 3.32
N GLU A 4 1.55 3.66 2.62
CA GLU A 4 1.66 3.60 1.16
C GLU A 4 3.12 3.36 0.78
N ILE A 5 3.31 2.40 -0.11
CA ILE A 5 4.60 2.10 -0.75
C ILE A 5 4.45 2.50 -2.22
N VAL A 6 5.26 3.46 -2.65
CA VAL A 6 5.28 3.96 -4.02
C VAL A 6 6.55 3.49 -4.69
N ARG A 7 6.40 2.73 -5.77
CA ARG A 7 7.52 2.21 -6.55
C ARG A 7 7.51 2.83 -7.93
N GLU A 8 8.51 3.66 -8.20
CA GLU A 8 8.72 4.24 -9.53
C GLU A 8 9.31 3.16 -10.45
N ILE A 9 8.66 2.95 -11.59
CA ILE A 9 9.07 2.01 -12.64
C ILE A 9 9.51 2.85 -13.83
N GLY A 10 10.76 3.32 -13.77
CA GLY A 10 11.27 4.36 -14.66
C GLY A 10 10.63 5.72 -14.41
N ASP A 11 10.71 6.62 -15.39
CA ASP A 11 10.36 8.04 -15.21
C ASP A 11 8.85 8.35 -15.28
N LEU A 12 8.08 7.43 -15.86
CA LEU A 12 6.72 7.69 -16.36
C LEU A 12 5.70 6.66 -15.87
N ARG A 13 6.09 5.69 -15.05
CA ARG A 13 5.21 4.66 -14.51
C ARG A 13 5.50 4.46 -13.04
N ARG A 14 4.48 4.11 -12.27
CA ARG A 14 4.64 3.77 -10.87
C ARG A 14 3.56 2.81 -10.40
N GLU A 15 3.91 2.05 -9.39
CA GLU A 15 2.99 1.23 -8.61
C GLU A 15 2.79 1.85 -7.23
N ILE A 16 1.55 1.82 -6.76
CA ILE A 16 1.19 2.29 -5.44
C ILE A 16 0.52 1.13 -4.72
N TRP A 17 1.15 0.67 -3.64
CA TRP A 17 0.65 -0.37 -2.77
C TRP A 17 0.20 0.28 -1.46
N SER A 18 -1.09 0.15 -1.13
CA SER A 18 -1.69 0.75 0.07
C SER A 18 -2.12 -0.31 1.06
N PHE A 19 -1.78 -0.07 2.32
CA PHE A 19 -2.09 -0.94 3.46
C PHE A 19 -2.79 -0.14 4.55
N CYS A 20 -3.64 -0.81 5.31
CA CYS A 20 -4.27 -0.24 6.49
C CYS A 20 -3.89 -1.04 7.75
N LEU A 21 -3.38 -0.33 8.75
CA LEU A 21 -3.23 -0.83 10.11
C LEU A 21 -4.56 -0.59 10.84
N ILE A 22 -5.20 -1.68 11.25
CA ILE A 22 -6.38 -1.71 12.11
C ILE A 22 -5.92 -2.22 13.47
N VAL A 23 -6.18 -1.45 14.51
CA VAL A 23 -5.86 -1.83 15.89
C VAL A 23 -7.16 -2.29 16.55
N ASP A 24 -7.19 -3.55 16.99
CA ASP A 24 -8.33 -4.10 17.71
C ASP A 24 -8.41 -3.49 19.13
N PHE A 25 -9.56 -3.57 19.80
CA PHE A 25 -9.75 -3.07 21.17
C PHE A 25 -8.78 -3.65 22.21
N SER A 26 -8.12 -4.76 21.90
CA SER A 26 -7.06 -5.38 22.71
C SER A 26 -5.68 -4.75 22.52
N GLY A 27 -5.57 -3.67 21.74
CA GLY A 27 -4.30 -3.02 21.40
C GLY A 27 -3.47 -3.78 20.36
N ARG A 28 -3.97 -4.90 19.82
CA ARG A 28 -3.28 -5.66 18.77
C ARG A 28 -3.52 -5.05 17.41
N GLY A 29 -2.45 -4.60 16.76
CA GLY A 29 -2.46 -4.12 15.38
C GLY A 29 -2.42 -5.26 14.37
N LYS A 30 -3.33 -5.24 13.39
CA LYS A 30 -3.28 -6.09 12.18
C LYS A 30 -3.19 -5.21 10.95
N ILE A 31 -2.40 -5.65 9.99
CA ILE A 31 -2.19 -4.93 8.74
C ILE A 31 -2.86 -5.67 7.62
N TYR A 32 -3.68 -4.94 6.88
CA TYR A 32 -4.42 -5.46 5.75
C TYR A 32 -3.97 -4.75 4.50
N PHE A 33 -3.78 -5.54 3.45
CA PHE A 33 -3.66 -5.01 2.10
C PHE A 33 -5.01 -4.38 1.69
N ASP A 34 -4.97 -3.10 1.34
CA ASP A 34 -6.17 -2.30 1.13
C ASP A 34 -6.42 -1.99 -0.34
N SER A 35 -5.38 -1.55 -1.07
CA SER A 35 -5.47 -1.31 -2.50
C SER A 35 -4.13 -1.35 -3.21
N TRP A 36 -4.19 -1.58 -4.52
CA TRP A 36 -3.06 -1.44 -5.44
C TRP A 36 -3.49 -0.61 -6.65
N ALA A 37 -2.60 0.23 -7.14
CA ALA A 37 -2.82 1.00 -8.35
C ALA A 37 -1.56 1.06 -9.20
N PHE A 38 -1.72 0.78 -10.49
CA PHE A 38 -0.72 1.05 -11.51
C PHE A 38 -1.05 2.38 -12.19
N GLN A 39 -0.10 3.31 -12.16
CA GLN A 39 -0.25 4.63 -12.75
C GLN A 39 0.81 4.88 -13.80
N SER A 40 0.42 5.59 -14.85
CA SER A 40 1.33 6.07 -15.88
C SER A 40 1.04 7.51 -16.26
N LYS A 41 2.05 8.17 -16.84
CA LYS A 41 1.90 9.49 -17.45
C LYS A 41 2.60 9.50 -18.81
N GLU A 42 2.08 10.28 -19.75
CA GLU A 42 2.62 10.35 -21.11
C GLU A 42 3.95 11.11 -21.15
N SER A 43 4.13 12.09 -20.27
CA SER A 43 5.40 12.79 -20.09
C SER A 43 5.54 13.32 -18.67
N LYS A 44 6.73 13.83 -18.30
CA LYS A 44 7.00 14.39 -16.96
C LYS A 44 6.08 15.55 -16.57
N ARG A 45 5.50 16.27 -17.54
CA ARG A 45 4.57 17.39 -17.32
C ARG A 45 3.11 16.95 -17.16
N HIS A 46 2.77 15.74 -17.56
CA HIS A 46 1.41 15.22 -17.46
C HIS A 46 1.11 14.68 -16.07
N LYS A 47 -0.16 14.79 -15.66
CA LYS A 47 -0.65 14.19 -14.42
C LYS A 47 -0.65 12.65 -14.54
N TRP A 48 -0.41 11.99 -13.42
CA TRP A 48 -0.55 10.54 -13.31
C TRP A 48 -1.99 10.12 -13.60
N LYS A 49 -2.15 9.14 -14.49
CA LYS A 49 -3.43 8.49 -14.80
C LYS A 49 -3.38 7.05 -14.29
N THR A 50 -4.44 6.62 -13.59
CA THR A 50 -4.58 5.23 -13.14
C THR A 50 -4.97 4.36 -14.33
N GLN A 51 -4.13 3.38 -14.65
CA GLN A 51 -4.34 2.43 -15.74
C GLN A 51 -5.02 1.15 -15.24
N SER A 52 -4.63 0.71 -14.04
CA SER A 52 -5.20 -0.45 -13.39
C SER A 52 -5.27 -0.17 -11.90
N HIS A 53 -6.33 -0.66 -11.26
CA HIS A 53 -6.46 -0.56 -9.83
C HIS A 53 -7.22 -1.75 -9.29
N TRP A 54 -6.87 -2.12 -8.07
CA TRP A 54 -7.56 -3.09 -7.29
C TRP A 54 -7.79 -2.50 -5.90
N THR A 55 -8.98 -2.73 -5.36
CA THR A 55 -9.27 -2.40 -3.97
C THR A 55 -9.85 -3.61 -3.28
N ARG A 56 -9.66 -3.70 -1.96
CA ARG A 56 -10.26 -4.74 -1.13
C ARG A 56 -11.79 -4.79 -1.27
N LEU A 57 -12.44 -3.68 -1.61
CA LEU A 57 -13.88 -3.62 -1.84
C LEU A 57 -14.29 -4.35 -3.13
N MET A 58 -13.48 -4.28 -4.20
CA MET A 58 -13.74 -5.02 -5.45
C MET A 58 -13.74 -6.55 -5.23
N ARG A 59 -12.90 -7.02 -4.30
CA ARG A 59 -12.91 -8.43 -3.88
C ARG A 59 -14.21 -8.82 -3.18
N ARG A 60 -14.82 -7.91 -2.40
CA ARG A 60 -16.12 -8.17 -1.76
C ARG A 60 -17.21 -8.40 -2.81
N ASP A 61 -17.09 -7.73 -3.95
CA ASP A 61 -18.02 -7.84 -5.07
C ASP A 61 -17.67 -9.00 -6.02
N ASN A 62 -16.63 -9.81 -5.72
CA ASN A 62 -16.09 -10.88 -6.58
C ASN A 62 -15.79 -10.43 -8.03
N THR A 63 -15.50 -9.14 -8.24
CA THR A 63 -15.35 -8.58 -9.59
C THR A 63 -13.93 -8.71 -10.14
N VAL A 64 -12.93 -8.80 -9.26
CA VAL A 64 -11.51 -8.79 -9.65
C VAL A 64 -10.68 -9.64 -8.69
N ASP A 65 -9.84 -10.51 -9.24
CA ASP A 65 -8.87 -11.29 -8.47
C ASP A 65 -7.87 -10.40 -7.73
N ASN A 66 -7.43 -10.86 -6.56
CA ASN A 66 -6.46 -10.14 -5.75
C ASN A 66 -5.10 -10.13 -6.46
N PRO A 67 -4.47 -8.96 -6.71
CA PRO A 67 -3.14 -8.94 -7.27
C PRO A 67 -2.17 -9.67 -6.33
N PRO A 68 -1.23 -10.47 -6.87
CA PRO A 68 -0.23 -11.14 -6.07
C PRO A 68 0.60 -10.07 -5.35
N LEU A 69 0.70 -10.16 -4.03
CA LEU A 69 1.49 -9.22 -3.24
C LEU A 69 2.98 -9.61 -3.33
N PRO A 70 3.85 -8.78 -3.93
CA PRO A 70 5.26 -9.11 -4.09
C PRO A 70 5.97 -9.21 -2.73
N GLY A 71 6.87 -10.18 -2.58
CA GLY A 71 7.54 -10.45 -1.30
C GLY A 71 8.44 -9.30 -0.82
N ASP A 72 9.04 -8.57 -1.75
CA ASP A 72 9.85 -7.38 -1.49
C ASP A 72 9.00 -6.20 -1.00
N VAL A 73 7.77 -6.03 -1.47
CA VAL A 73 6.82 -5.04 -0.92
C VAL A 73 6.50 -5.37 0.54
N VAL A 74 6.40 -6.65 0.89
CA VAL A 74 6.17 -7.09 2.28
C VAL A 74 7.37 -6.79 3.18
N VAL A 75 8.60 -6.94 2.67
CA VAL A 75 9.82 -6.60 3.41
C VAL A 75 9.88 -5.10 3.69
N GLU A 76 9.68 -4.28 2.66
CA GLU A 76 9.66 -2.81 2.77
C GLU A 76 8.58 -2.32 3.74
N LEU A 77 7.39 -2.94 3.70
CA LEU A 77 6.32 -2.65 4.66
C LEU A 77 6.75 -2.94 6.10
N ARG A 78 7.45 -4.06 6.35
CA ARG A 78 7.94 -4.41 7.69
C ARG A 78 8.99 -3.44 8.20
N GLU A 79 9.89 -2.98 7.33
CA GLU A 79 10.91 -1.99 7.66
C GLU A 79 10.27 -0.65 8.04
N MET A 80 9.35 -0.13 7.20
CA MET A 80 8.62 1.11 7.48
C MET A 80 7.84 1.07 8.80
N LEU A 81 7.31 -0.11 9.15
CA LEU A 81 6.60 -0.30 10.42
C LEU A 81 7.53 -0.36 11.61
N SER A 82 8.66 -1.05 11.48
CA SER A 82 9.68 -1.11 12.53
C SER A 82 10.16 0.29 12.89
N ASP A 83 10.44 1.12 11.88
CA ASP A 83 10.86 2.50 12.09
C ASP A 83 9.80 3.35 12.78
N LYS A 84 8.53 3.17 12.40
CA LYS A 84 7.39 3.88 13.01
C LYS A 84 7.05 3.40 14.42
N VAL A 85 7.25 2.13 14.73
CA VAL A 85 7.01 1.57 16.06
C VAL A 85 8.11 2.02 17.03
N ASN A 86 9.35 2.13 16.58
CA ASN A 86 10.45 2.65 17.41
C ASN A 86 10.32 4.15 17.74
N THR A 87 9.56 4.92 16.96
CA THR A 87 9.27 6.34 17.25
C THR A 87 8.06 6.53 18.19
N LEU A 88 7.29 5.48 18.45
CA LEU A 88 6.23 5.49 19.44
C LEU A 88 6.82 5.08 20.78
N GLU A 89 7.55 5.99 21.42
CA GLU A 89 7.95 5.81 22.81
C GLU A 89 6.71 5.49 23.66
N ILE A 90 6.77 4.31 24.28
CA ILE A 90 5.80 3.83 25.27
C ILE A 90 5.87 4.81 26.43
N THR A 91 4.98 5.79 26.43
CA THR A 91 4.70 6.60 27.62
C THR A 91 4.01 5.66 28.62
N LYS A 92 4.71 5.38 29.72
CA LYS A 92 4.17 4.68 30.89
C LYS A 92 3.10 5.50 31.58
#